data_AF-A0A3M5RKC6-F1
#
_entry.id   AF-A0A3M5RKC6-F1
#
_cell.length_a   1.000
_cell.length_b   1.000
_cell.length_c   1.000
_cell.angle_alpha   90.00
_cell.angle_beta   90.00
_cell.angle_gamma   90.00
#
_symmetry.space_group_name_H-M   'P 1'
#
loop_
_entity.id
_entity.type
_entity.pdbx_description
1 polymer ?
#
loop_
_entity_poly.entity_id
_entity_poly.type
_entity_poly.pdbx_seq_one_letter_code
_entity_poly.pdbx_strand_id
1 'polypeptide(L)'
;MVVLARALALQPRLLVLDEPTASLSTTEAQRLFELIDTLRAQGVCILYISHRLSDLQRIADRAIVLRDGRVSGEFAAPLDLAAAVRAMLGSELAAVAHQRSESGREVLKVRGCRLDAHSERFDLSLHEGEVVAMIGLLGAGKSEIAELFYGLRKPLAGSLELDGQPWAPQSPRQAIAGGVFIACPPL
;
A
#
# COMPACT_ATOMS: atom_id res chain seq x y z
N MET A 1 13.82 -4.89 -20.15
CA MET A 1 13.53 -4.58 -21.58
C MET A 1 14.24 -5.49 -22.60
N VAL A 2 15.50 -5.89 -22.41
CA VAL A 2 16.24 -6.74 -23.38
C VAL A 2 15.56 -8.10 -23.65
N VAL A 3 15.02 -8.75 -22.61
CA VAL A 3 14.29 -10.03 -22.74
C VAL A 3 13.00 -9.87 -23.54
N LEU A 4 12.25 -8.79 -23.29
CA LEU A 4 11.05 -8.45 -24.06
C LEU A 4 11.39 -8.23 -25.53
N ALA A 5 12.41 -7.41 -25.83
CA ALA A 5 12.85 -7.16 -27.20
C ALA A 5 13.24 -8.46 -27.94
N ARG A 6 13.91 -9.40 -27.26
CA ARG A 6 14.21 -10.74 -27.81
C ARG A 6 12.95 -11.57 -28.08
N ALA A 7 11.99 -11.56 -27.17
CA ALA A 7 10.73 -12.26 -27.36
C ALA A 7 9.94 -11.71 -28.57
N LEU A 8 9.95 -10.39 -28.77
CA LEU A 8 9.27 -9.74 -29.90
C LEU A 8 9.93 -10.01 -31.25
N ALA A 9 11.25 -10.22 -31.29
CA ALA A 9 11.95 -10.59 -32.51
C ALA A 9 11.46 -11.92 -33.13
N LEU A 10 10.81 -12.77 -32.31
CA LEU A 10 10.25 -14.06 -32.74
C LEU A 10 8.83 -13.95 -33.32
N GLN A 11 8.25 -12.75 -33.39
CA GLN A 11 6.88 -12.51 -33.87
C GLN A 11 5.85 -13.48 -33.25
N PRO A 12 5.74 -13.52 -31.91
CA PRO A 12 4.92 -14.52 -31.24
C PRO A 12 3.42 -14.28 -31.50
N ARG A 13 2.65 -15.37 -31.59
CA ARG A 13 1.18 -15.31 -31.58
C ARG A 13 0.59 -15.24 -30.16
N LEU A 14 1.37 -15.65 -29.16
CA LEU A 14 1.05 -15.60 -27.73
C LEU A 14 2.27 -15.09 -26.97
N LEU A 15 2.08 -14.03 -26.19
CA LEU A 15 3.08 -13.49 -25.28
C LEU A 15 2.62 -13.70 -23.83
N VAL A 16 3.42 -14.41 -23.05
CA VAL A 16 3.19 -14.61 -21.62
C VAL A 16 4.12 -13.68 -20.85
N LEU A 17 3.55 -12.86 -19.97
CA LEU A 17 4.28 -11.90 -19.15
C LEU A 17 4.00 -12.19 -17.69
N ASP A 18 5.05 -12.56 -16.95
CA ASP A 18 4.97 -12.85 -15.52
C ASP A 18 5.43 -11.67 -14.69
N GLU A 19 4.47 -11.00 -14.03
CA GLU A 19 4.65 -9.80 -13.22
C GLU A 19 5.61 -8.75 -13.81
N PRO A 20 5.44 -8.35 -15.09
CA PRO A 20 6.48 -7.64 -15.83
C PRO A 20 6.71 -6.19 -15.33
N THR A 21 5.82 -5.66 -14.49
CA THR A 21 5.87 -4.32 -13.90
C THR A 21 6.42 -4.29 -12.48
N ALA A 22 6.68 -5.45 -11.85
CA ALA A 22 7.03 -5.53 -10.43
C ALA A 22 8.29 -4.71 -10.07
N SER A 23 9.27 -4.65 -10.98
CA SER A 23 10.54 -3.94 -10.80
C SER A 23 10.67 -2.68 -11.66
N LEU A 24 9.58 -2.21 -12.28
CA LEU A 24 9.61 -1.07 -13.20
C LEU A 24 9.15 0.21 -12.50
N SER A 25 9.76 1.33 -12.87
CA SER A 25 9.20 2.66 -12.55
C SER A 25 7.87 2.86 -13.28
N THR A 26 7.05 3.82 -12.81
CA THR A 26 5.77 4.17 -13.45
C THR A 26 5.93 4.49 -14.94
N THR A 27 6.99 5.23 -15.31
CA THR A 27 7.27 5.60 -16.70
C THR A 27 7.65 4.37 -17.55
N GLU A 28 8.40 3.43 -17.00
CA GLU A 28 8.77 2.20 -17.70
C GLU A 28 7.59 1.24 -17.86
N ALA A 29 6.74 1.13 -16.84
CA ALA A 29 5.49 0.38 -16.90
C ALA A 29 4.57 0.95 -17.98
N GLN A 30 4.47 2.28 -18.09
CA GLN A 30 3.70 2.93 -19.14
C GLN A 30 4.19 2.58 -20.55
N ARG A 31 5.52 2.61 -20.78
CA ARG A 31 6.12 2.18 -22.06
C ARG A 31 5.84 0.71 -22.36
N LEU A 32 5.85 -0.15 -21.34
CA LEU A 32 5.48 -1.56 -21.51
C LEU A 32 4.01 -1.69 -21.95
N PHE A 33 3.09 -0.95 -21.35
CA PHE A 33 1.68 -0.97 -21.76
C PHE A 33 1.47 -0.48 -23.20
N GLU A 34 2.17 0.57 -23.63
CA GLU A 34 2.14 1.04 -25.02
C GLU A 34 2.63 -0.02 -26.03
N LEU A 35 3.67 -0.78 -25.65
CA LEU A 35 4.14 -1.91 -26.46
C LEU A 35 3.10 -3.03 -26.50
N ILE A 36 2.48 -3.35 -25.37
CA ILE A 36 1.40 -4.35 -25.29
C ILE A 36 0.23 -3.95 -26.20
N ASP A 37 -0.19 -2.68 -26.17
CA ASP A 37 -1.27 -2.18 -27.03
C ASP A 37 -0.92 -2.35 -28.53
N THR A 38 0.33 -2.05 -28.90
CA THR A 38 0.82 -2.22 -30.28
C THR A 38 0.76 -3.69 -30.72
N LEU A 39 1.18 -4.61 -29.86
CA LEU A 39 1.18 -6.05 -30.15
C LEU A 39 -0.24 -6.60 -30.23
N ARG A 40 -1.12 -6.15 -29.33
CA ARG A 40 -2.54 -6.48 -29.36
C ARG A 40 -3.18 -6.03 -30.69
N ALA A 41 -2.86 -4.83 -31.17
CA ALA A 41 -3.33 -4.33 -32.46
C ALA A 41 -2.84 -5.18 -33.66
N GLN A 42 -1.71 -5.85 -33.51
CA GLN A 42 -1.17 -6.81 -34.49
C GLN A 42 -1.76 -8.22 -34.35
N GLY A 43 -2.70 -8.44 -33.44
CA GLY A 43 -3.37 -9.73 -33.23
C GLY A 43 -2.61 -10.70 -32.32
N VAL A 44 -1.59 -10.23 -31.59
CA VAL A 44 -0.89 -11.04 -30.61
C VAL A 44 -1.77 -11.23 -29.37
N CYS A 45 -1.96 -12.48 -28.94
CA CYS A 45 -2.63 -12.80 -27.68
C CYS A 45 -1.67 -12.52 -26.51
N ILE A 46 -2.15 -11.86 -25.46
CA ILE A 46 -1.36 -11.52 -24.28
C ILE A 46 -1.93 -12.26 -23.07
N LEU A 47 -1.11 -13.09 -22.43
CA LEU A 47 -1.37 -13.63 -21.11
C LEU A 47 -0.53 -12.85 -20.10
N TYR A 48 -1.19 -12.01 -19.31
CA TYR A 48 -0.54 -11.15 -18.34
C TYR A 48 -0.82 -11.66 -16.92
N ILE A 49 0.21 -12.05 -16.20
CA ILE A 49 0.14 -12.53 -14.82
C ILE A 49 0.51 -11.35 -13.92
N SER A 50 -0.40 -10.96 -13.03
CA SER A 50 -0.17 -9.86 -12.09
C SER A 50 -1.14 -9.91 -10.92
N HIS A 51 -0.64 -9.54 -9.74
CA HIS A 51 -1.44 -9.24 -8.56
C HIS A 51 -1.75 -7.73 -8.42
N ARG A 52 -1.28 -6.89 -9.34
CA ARG A 52 -1.51 -5.44 -9.34
C ARG A 52 -2.81 -5.10 -10.05
N LEU A 53 -3.80 -4.64 -9.28
CA LEU A 53 -5.14 -4.33 -9.80
C LEU A 53 -5.13 -3.20 -10.84
N SER A 54 -4.20 -2.24 -10.71
CA SER A 54 -4.00 -1.14 -11.67
C SER A 54 -3.65 -1.66 -13.07
N ASP A 55 -2.86 -2.73 -13.14
CA ASP A 55 -2.45 -3.33 -14.40
C ASP A 55 -3.65 -4.01 -15.05
N LEU A 56 -4.40 -4.79 -14.26
CA LEU A 56 -5.60 -5.48 -14.73
C LEU A 56 -6.61 -4.48 -15.31
N GLN A 57 -6.87 -3.36 -14.62
CA GLN A 57 -7.76 -2.31 -15.15
C GLN A 57 -7.28 -1.70 -16.47
N ARG A 58 -5.95 -1.62 -16.69
CA ARG A 58 -5.39 -0.95 -17.85
C ARG A 58 -5.46 -1.78 -19.13
N ILE A 59 -5.28 -3.09 -19.04
CA ILE A 59 -5.07 -3.94 -20.23
C ILE A 59 -6.00 -5.15 -20.33
N ALA A 60 -6.61 -5.61 -19.24
CA ALA A 60 -7.28 -6.91 -19.26
C ALA A 60 -8.72 -6.81 -19.80
N ASP A 61 -8.97 -7.52 -20.90
CA ASP A 61 -10.32 -7.76 -21.40
C ASP A 61 -11.05 -8.86 -20.59
N ARG A 62 -10.26 -9.75 -19.97
CA ARG A 62 -10.72 -10.84 -19.10
C ARG A 62 -9.67 -11.10 -18.03
N ALA A 63 -10.09 -11.38 -16.81
CA ALA A 63 -9.24 -11.79 -15.70
C ALA A 63 -9.71 -13.14 -15.16
N ILE A 64 -8.76 -14.03 -14.86
CA ILE A 64 -8.99 -15.31 -14.20
C ILE A 64 -8.19 -15.26 -12.90
N VAL A 65 -8.87 -15.46 -11.77
CA VAL A 65 -8.24 -15.49 -10.46
C VAL A 65 -8.01 -16.94 -10.07
N LEU A 66 -6.76 -17.26 -9.76
CA LEU A 66 -6.37 -18.57 -9.23
C LEU A 66 -6.11 -18.46 -7.73
N ARG A 67 -6.65 -19.42 -6.97
CA ARG A 67 -6.42 -19.60 -5.54
C ARG A 67 -6.29 -21.10 -5.23
N ASP A 68 -5.27 -21.48 -4.47
CA ASP A 68 -5.01 -22.87 -4.08
C ASP A 68 -5.02 -23.86 -5.26
N GLY A 69 -4.44 -23.43 -6.39
CA GLY A 69 -4.37 -24.22 -7.63
C GLY A 69 -5.71 -24.39 -8.36
N ARG A 70 -6.76 -23.66 -7.98
CA ARG A 70 -8.08 -23.70 -8.60
C ARG A 70 -8.52 -22.30 -9.06
N VAL A 71 -9.37 -22.24 -10.07
CA VAL A 71 -10.00 -20.98 -10.48
C VAL A 71 -11.02 -20.57 -9.43
N SER A 72 -10.81 -19.42 -8.78
CA SER A 72 -11.72 -18.86 -7.77
C SER A 72 -12.64 -17.78 -8.32
N GLY A 73 -12.36 -17.25 -9.51
CA GLY A 73 -13.23 -16.30 -10.18
C GLY A 73 -12.80 -16.02 -11.62
N GLU A 74 -13.77 -15.68 -12.45
CA GLU A 74 -13.57 -15.22 -13.81
C GLU A 74 -14.34 -13.92 -14.02
N PHE A 75 -13.69 -12.94 -14.63
CA PHE A 75 -14.20 -11.59 -14.78
C PHE A 75 -13.97 -11.11 -16.21
N ALA A 76 -14.99 -10.51 -16.83
CA ALA A 76 -14.87 -9.86 -18.14
C ALA A 76 -14.84 -8.34 -17.95
N ALA A 77 -14.27 -7.61 -18.90
CA ALA A 77 -14.33 -6.16 -18.91
C ALA A 77 -15.79 -5.65 -19.07
N PRO A 78 -16.20 -4.59 -18.35
CA PRO A 78 -15.44 -3.86 -17.33
C PRO A 78 -15.26 -4.70 -16.05
N LEU A 79 -14.03 -4.77 -15.55
CA LEU A 79 -13.69 -5.64 -14.43
C LEU A 79 -14.26 -5.10 -13.11
N ASP A 80 -15.04 -5.92 -12.40
CA ASP A 80 -15.35 -5.71 -10.98
C ASP A 80 -14.12 -6.08 -10.15
N LEU A 81 -13.25 -5.08 -9.94
CA LEU A 81 -12.04 -5.25 -9.14
C LEU A 81 -12.34 -5.70 -7.71
N ALA A 82 -13.44 -5.22 -7.11
CA ALA A 82 -13.76 -5.57 -5.74
C ALA A 82 -14.11 -7.07 -5.66
N ALA A 83 -14.85 -7.59 -6.64
CA ALA A 83 -15.10 -9.02 -6.74
C ALA A 83 -13.83 -9.83 -7.06
N ALA A 84 -12.95 -9.33 -7.92
CA ALA A 84 -11.67 -9.97 -8.20
C ALA A 84 -10.78 -10.08 -6.94
N VAL A 85 -10.70 -9.00 -6.14
CA VAL A 85 -9.98 -9.01 -4.86
C VAL A 85 -10.61 -10.00 -3.88
N ARG A 86 -11.94 -10.05 -3.78
CA ARG A 86 -12.61 -11.07 -2.94
C ARG A 86 -12.29 -12.49 -3.40
N ALA A 87 -12.22 -12.74 -4.70
CA ALA A 87 -11.84 -14.04 -5.25
C ALA A 87 -10.36 -14.37 -4.98
N MET A 88 -9.47 -13.37 -4.93
CA MET A 88 -8.04 -13.53 -4.62
C MET A 88 -7.83 -13.85 -3.13
N LEU A 89 -8.46 -13.08 -2.24
CA LEU A 89 -8.32 -13.20 -0.79
C LEU A 89 -9.11 -14.39 -0.21
N GLY A 90 -10.20 -14.77 -0.88
CA GLY A 90 -11.19 -15.69 -0.32
C GLY A 90 -12.21 -14.97 0.56
N SER A 91 -13.41 -15.54 0.64
CA SER A 91 -14.58 -15.00 1.36
C SER A 91 -14.38 -14.84 2.87
N GLU A 92 -13.35 -15.45 3.46
CA GLU A 92 -13.10 -15.42 4.92
C GLU A 92 -12.41 -14.13 5.40
N LEU A 93 -11.73 -13.38 4.52
CA LEU A 93 -11.07 -12.12 4.89
C LEU A 93 -12.01 -10.91 4.84
N ALA A 94 -13.12 -10.99 4.10
CA ALA A 94 -14.05 -9.87 3.93
C ALA A 94 -14.89 -9.55 5.17
N ALA A 95 -14.94 -10.48 6.14
CA ALA A 95 -15.77 -10.37 7.34
C ALA A 95 -14.97 -10.16 8.63
N VAL A 96 -13.67 -9.85 8.56
CA VAL A 96 -12.99 -9.23 9.71
C VAL A 96 -13.25 -7.72 9.66
N ALA A 97 -14.53 -7.33 9.64
CA ALA A 97 -14.91 -6.07 10.24
C ALA A 97 -14.58 -6.24 11.71
N HIS A 98 -13.35 -5.85 12.11
CA HIS A 98 -12.94 -5.88 13.50
C HIS A 98 -14.01 -5.10 14.27
N GLN A 99 -14.84 -5.83 15.02
CA GLN A 99 -15.78 -5.20 15.93
C GLN A 99 -14.91 -4.36 16.84
N ARG A 100 -15.12 -3.03 16.86
CA ARG A 100 -14.45 -2.14 17.81
C ARG A 100 -14.67 -2.75 19.19
N SER A 101 -13.63 -3.38 19.73
CA SER A 101 -13.62 -3.75 21.14
C SER A 101 -13.69 -2.43 21.91
N GLU A 102 -14.41 -2.42 23.03
CA GLU A 102 -14.43 -1.26 23.93
C GLU A 102 -12.99 -0.75 24.11
N SER A 103 -12.77 0.53 23.83
CA SER A 103 -11.45 1.15 23.80
C SER A 103 -10.66 0.71 25.04
N GLY A 104 -9.54 0.03 24.84
CA GLY A 104 -8.64 -0.35 25.92
C GLY A 104 -8.12 0.89 26.65
N ARG A 105 -7.21 0.73 27.63
CA ARG A 105 -6.60 1.90 28.29
C ARG A 105 -5.96 2.83 27.25
N GLU A 106 -6.03 4.15 27.46
CA GLU A 106 -5.33 5.12 26.61
C GLU A 106 -3.82 4.88 26.75
N VAL A 107 -3.13 4.58 25.64
CA VAL A 107 -1.70 4.27 25.59
C VAL A 107 -0.90 5.46 25.09
N LEU A 108 -1.37 6.14 24.03
CA LEU A 108 -0.71 7.35 23.51
C LEU A 108 -1.68 8.52 23.62
N LYS A 109 -1.19 9.63 24.16
CA LYS A 109 -1.94 10.88 24.23
C LYS A 109 -1.09 12.02 23.70
N VAL A 110 -1.65 12.77 22.77
CA VAL A 110 -1.05 13.92 22.11
C VAL A 110 -1.97 15.11 22.32
N ARG A 111 -1.45 16.23 22.85
CA ARG A 111 -2.24 17.42 23.17
C ARG A 111 -1.62 18.69 22.62
N GLY A 112 -2.43 19.44 21.87
CA GLY A 112 -2.07 20.73 21.27
C GLY A 112 -0.82 20.65 20.40
N CYS A 113 -0.54 19.48 19.82
CA CYS A 113 0.70 19.20 19.11
C CYS A 113 0.76 19.98 17.81
N ARG A 114 1.90 20.60 17.56
CA ARG A 114 2.19 21.35 16.34
C ARG A 114 3.52 20.86 15.78
N LEU A 115 3.53 20.43 14.51
CA LEU A 115 4.72 19.85 13.88
C LEU A 115 5.74 20.94 13.52
N ASP A 116 5.26 22.01 12.91
CA ASP A 116 6.05 23.15 12.44
C ASP A 116 5.23 24.45 12.39
N ALA A 117 5.84 25.54 11.90
CA ALA A 117 5.24 26.87 11.87
C ALA A 117 4.03 27.01 10.93
N HIS A 118 3.83 26.08 9.99
CA HIS A 118 2.76 26.08 9.01
C HIS A 118 1.65 25.05 9.33
N SER A 119 1.96 24.06 10.17
CA SER A 119 0.97 23.08 10.64
C SER A 119 -0.05 23.67 11.62
N GLU A 120 -1.27 23.14 11.59
CA GLU A 120 -2.28 23.38 12.62
C GLU A 120 -1.98 22.56 13.89
N ARG A 121 -2.64 22.92 15.00
CA ARG A 121 -2.56 22.13 16.23
C ARG A 121 -3.51 20.95 16.16
N PHE A 122 -3.08 19.80 16.66
CA PHE A 122 -3.93 18.62 16.74
C PHE A 122 -3.79 17.89 18.08
N ASP A 123 -4.85 17.17 18.41
CA ASP A 123 -4.93 16.22 19.50
C ASP A 123 -5.11 14.81 18.92
N LEU A 124 -4.51 13.81 19.57
CA LEU A 124 -4.65 12.40 19.20
C LEU A 124 -4.61 11.54 20.46
N SER A 125 -5.53 10.59 20.55
CA SER A 125 -5.56 9.58 21.60
C SER A 125 -5.61 8.21 20.95
N LEU A 126 -4.67 7.32 21.31
CA LEU A 126 -4.65 5.93 20.87
C LEU A 126 -4.79 5.00 22.06
N HIS A 127 -5.53 3.92 21.89
CA HIS A 127 -5.83 2.97 22.96
C HIS A 127 -5.17 1.62 22.72
N GLU A 128 -5.05 0.83 23.80
CA GLU A 128 -4.54 -0.53 23.72
C GLU A 128 -5.40 -1.39 22.78
N GLY A 129 -4.74 -2.13 21.89
CA GLY A 129 -5.39 -2.96 20.87
C GLY A 129 -5.94 -2.19 19.67
N GLU A 130 -5.78 -0.87 19.61
CA GLU A 130 -6.28 -0.05 18.51
C GLU A 130 -5.35 -0.10 17.29
N VAL A 131 -5.93 -0.32 16.10
CA VAL A 131 -5.23 -0.18 14.82
C VAL A 131 -5.75 1.09 14.14
N VAL A 132 -4.89 2.09 13.99
CA VAL A 132 -5.24 3.39 13.39
C VAL A 132 -4.59 3.57 12.03
N ALA A 133 -5.41 3.91 11.04
CA ALA A 133 -4.95 4.31 9.71
C ALA A 133 -4.91 5.83 9.61
N MET A 134 -3.71 6.39 9.39
CA MET A 134 -3.53 7.83 9.16
C MET A 134 -3.51 8.09 7.65
N ILE A 135 -4.54 8.78 7.14
CA ILE A 135 -4.72 9.05 5.71
C ILE A 135 -4.68 10.56 5.42
N GLY A 136 -4.34 10.93 4.19
CA GLY A 136 -4.25 12.32 3.76
C GLY A 136 -3.39 12.49 2.52
N LEU A 137 -3.47 13.66 1.89
CA LEU A 137 -2.70 14.00 0.68
C LEU A 137 -1.17 13.97 0.92
N LEU A 138 -0.39 14.01 -0.16
CA LEU A 138 1.07 14.18 -0.07
C LEU A 138 1.40 15.48 0.67
N GLY A 139 2.31 15.44 1.63
CA GLY A 139 2.67 16.59 2.46
C GLY A 139 1.71 16.90 3.61
N ALA A 140 0.67 16.08 3.84
CA ALA A 140 -0.28 16.29 4.95
C ALA A 140 0.30 16.00 6.36
N GLY A 141 1.61 15.73 6.49
CA GLY A 141 2.25 15.54 7.81
C GLY A 141 2.26 14.11 8.35
N LYS A 142 1.82 13.10 7.58
CA LYS A 142 1.69 11.71 8.08
C LYS A 142 3.03 11.11 8.51
N SER A 143 4.05 11.24 7.67
CA SER A 143 5.39 10.73 7.96
C SER A 143 6.02 11.52 9.11
N GLU A 144 5.79 12.83 9.13
CA GLU A 144 6.28 13.75 10.14
C GLU A 144 5.70 13.45 11.52
N ILE A 145 4.43 13.03 11.60
CA ILE A 145 3.82 12.56 12.85
C ILE A 145 4.46 11.23 13.30
N ALA A 146 4.69 10.29 12.39
CA ALA A 146 5.35 9.02 12.73
C ALA A 146 6.81 9.24 13.20
N GLU A 147 7.55 10.12 12.54
CA GLU A 147 8.89 10.56 12.92
C GLU A 147 8.92 11.17 14.33
N LEU A 148 7.88 11.94 14.67
CA LEU A 148 7.74 12.57 15.98
C LEU A 148 7.62 11.51 17.08
N PHE A 149 6.76 10.50 16.89
CA PHE A 149 6.61 9.41 17.87
C PHE A 149 7.88 8.58 18.04
N TYR A 150 8.71 8.53 17.00
CA TYR A 150 9.94 7.73 16.94
C TYR A 150 11.22 8.51 17.29
N GLY A 151 11.10 9.78 17.69
CA GLY A 151 12.24 10.61 18.09
C GLY A 151 13.16 11.02 16.94
N LEU A 152 12.65 11.01 15.71
CA LEU A 152 13.32 11.58 14.52
C LEU A 152 12.98 13.05 14.32
N ARG A 153 11.89 13.52 14.95
CA ARG A 153 11.41 14.90 14.89
C ARG A 153 10.96 15.38 16.27
N LYS A 154 11.10 16.68 16.52
CA LYS A 154 10.55 17.35 17.72
C LYS A 154 9.33 18.17 17.34
N PRO A 155 8.26 18.17 18.14
CA PRO A 155 7.16 19.11 17.94
C PRO A 155 7.65 20.56 18.14
N LEU A 156 7.05 21.49 17.41
CA LEU A 156 7.18 22.92 17.68
C LEU A 156 6.44 23.31 18.99
N ALA A 157 5.31 22.65 19.27
CA ALA A 157 4.52 22.86 20.48
C ALA A 157 3.69 21.63 20.82
N GLY A 158 3.17 21.58 22.05
CA GLY A 158 2.33 20.51 22.57
C GLY A 158 3.10 19.47 23.39
N SER A 159 2.38 18.45 23.85
CA SER A 159 2.94 17.38 24.69
C SER A 159 2.46 16.02 24.23
N LEU A 160 3.29 15.01 24.52
CA LEU A 160 3.01 13.62 24.26
C LEU A 160 3.20 12.82 25.55
N GLU A 161 2.32 11.85 25.76
CA GLU A 161 2.39 10.89 26.85
C GLU A 161 2.25 9.48 26.27
N LEU A 162 3.11 8.55 26.72
CA LEU A 162 3.05 7.12 26.41
C LEU A 162 2.91 6.35 27.72
N ASP A 163 1.89 5.51 27.84
CA ASP A 163 1.55 4.80 29.07
C ASP A 163 1.41 5.73 30.29
N GLY A 164 0.88 6.94 30.07
CA GLY A 164 0.71 7.97 31.10
C GLY A 164 2.01 8.67 31.54
N GLN A 165 3.14 8.39 30.90
CA GLN A 165 4.43 9.05 31.17
C GLN A 165 4.78 10.04 30.06
N PRO A 166 5.42 11.18 30.36
CA PRO A 166 5.89 12.10 29.32
C PRO A 166 6.75 11.39 28.28
N TRP A 167 6.36 11.51 27.01
CA TRP A 167 7.03 10.87 25.88
C TRP A 167 7.73 11.91 24.99
N ALA A 168 9.05 11.93 25.03
CA ALA A 168 9.87 12.84 24.21
C ALA A 168 11.20 12.18 23.81
N PRO A 169 11.17 11.06 23.06
CA PRO A 169 12.38 10.35 22.65
C PRO A 169 13.28 11.27 21.83
N GLN A 170 14.57 11.27 22.14
CA GLN A 170 15.60 12.05 21.45
C GLN A 170 16.29 11.27 20.32
N SER A 171 15.93 9.99 20.14
CA SER A 171 16.47 9.15 19.07
C SER A 171 15.60 7.89 18.85
N PRO A 172 15.69 7.27 17.66
CA PRO A 172 15.13 5.94 17.38
C PRO A 172 15.47 4.88 18.43
N ARG A 173 16.71 4.88 18.93
CA ARG A 173 17.15 3.93 19.95
C ARG A 173 16.34 4.07 21.25
N GLN A 174 16.03 5.30 21.65
CA GLN A 174 15.19 5.54 22.83
C GLN A 174 13.74 5.15 22.59
N ALA A 175 13.22 5.40 21.38
CA ALA A 175 11.88 4.97 21.01
C ALA A 175 11.74 3.44 21.10
N ILE A 176 12.68 2.70 20.51
CA ILE A 176 12.75 1.22 20.57
C ILE A 176 12.83 0.73 22.03
N ALA A 177 13.71 1.34 22.85
CA ALA A 177 13.86 0.96 24.25
C ALA A 177 12.58 1.20 25.07
N GLY A 178 11.76 2.18 24.67
CA GLY A 178 10.44 2.47 25.23
C GLY A 178 9.28 1.72 24.58
N GLY A 179 9.56 0.72 23.73
CA GLY A 179 8.51 -0.13 23.14
C GLY A 179 7.83 0.44 21.90
N VAL A 180 8.33 1.54 21.33
CA VAL A 180 7.81 2.13 20.08
C VAL A 180 8.70 1.70 18.92
N PHE A 181 8.11 1.10 17.90
CA PHE A 181 8.81 0.59 16.72
C PHE A 181 8.23 1.23 15.45
N ILE A 182 9.10 1.49 14.47
CA ILE A 182 8.68 1.91 13.13
C ILE A 182 9.20 0.90 12.10
N ALA A 183 8.33 0.47 11.20
CA ALA A 183 8.69 -0.32 10.05
C ALA A 183 8.36 0.51 8.80
N CYS A 184 9.41 1.02 8.14
CA CYS A 184 9.28 1.71 6.86
C CYS A 184 10.03 0.87 5.80
N PRO A 185 9.42 0.52 4.66
CA PRO A 185 10.17 -0.06 3.57
C PRO A 185 11.24 0.93 3.08
N PRO A 186 12.39 0.45 2.57
CA PRO A 186 13.36 1.34 1.93
C PRO A 186 12.68 2.06 0.75
N LEU A 187 12.83 3.39 0.72
CA LEU A 187 12.43 4.24 -0.42
C LEU A 187 13.25 3.88 -1.67
#